data_AF-A0AA47MKQ5-F1
#
_entry.id   AF-A0AA47MKQ5-F1
#
_cell.length_a   1.000
_cell.length_b   1.000
_cell.length_c   1.000
_cell.angle_alpha   90.00
_cell.angle_beta   90.00
_cell.angle_gamma   90.00
#
_symmetry.space_group_name_H-M   'P 1'
#
loop_
_entity.id
_entity.type
_entity.pdbx_description
1 polymer ?
#
loop_
_entity_poly.entity_id
_entity_poly.type
_entity_poly.pdbx_seq_one_letter_code
_entity_poly.pdbx_strand_id
1 'polypeptide(L)'
;MTNCITDYIRFCEDTTMPARTVHCFSNNKPWITSDLKALLNKRKKAFRSGDREEQRRVQHKLREMLRTCKDNYSRKLEAKLQQNSVRYASMGA
;
A
#
# COMPACT_ATOMS: atom_id res chain seq x y z
N MET A 1 33.83 6.42 31.22
CA MET A 1 32.67 6.97 31.96
C MET A 1 31.52 7.28 31.01
N THR A 2 31.73 8.02 29.92
CA THR A 2 30.70 8.38 28.93
C THR A 2 30.04 7.19 28.23
N ASN A 3 30.80 6.15 27.88
CA ASN A 3 30.26 4.98 27.16
C ASN A 3 29.15 4.26 27.94
N CYS A 4 29.30 4.07 29.25
CA CYS A 4 28.27 3.43 30.08
C CYS A 4 26.96 4.23 30.12
N ILE A 5 27.05 5.56 30.12
CA ILE A 5 25.87 6.43 30.13
C ILE A 5 25.17 6.35 28.77
N THR A 6 25.93 6.38 27.67
CA THR A 6 25.38 6.24 26.32
C THR A 6 24.69 4.89 26.11
N ASP A 7 25.26 3.81 26.63
CA ASP A 7 24.68 2.47 26.49
C ASP A 7 23.39 2.32 27.31
N TYR A 8 23.33 2.94 28.50
CA TYR A 8 22.10 2.98 29.30
C TYR A 8 20.98 3.77 28.62
N ILE A 9 21.30 4.89 27.98
CA ILE A 9 20.31 5.68 27.22
C ILE A 9 19.74 4.84 26.08
N ARG A 10 20.58 4.17 25.29
CA ARG A 10 20.14 3.28 24.20
C ARG A 10 19.26 2.13 24.71
N PHE A 11 19.65 1.53 25.83
CA PHE A 11 18.84 0.50 26.47
C PHE A 11 17.44 1.03 26.82
N CYS A 12 17.34 2.22 27.44
CA CYS A 12 16.05 2.83 27.76
C CYS A 12 15.24 3.17 26.50
N GLU A 13 15.88 3.62 25.42
CA GLU A 13 15.23 3.86 24.12
C GLU A 13 14.63 2.56 23.56
N ASP A 14 15.40 1.48 23.51
CA ASP A 14 14.95 0.17 22.99
C ASP A 14 13.85 -0.45 23.86
N THR A 15 13.92 -0.25 25.18
CA THR A 15 12.94 -0.81 26.13
C THR A 15 11.62 -0.03 26.11
N THR A 16 11.68 1.29 25.95
CA THR A 16 10.49 2.17 26.01
C THR A 16 9.81 2.29 24.65
N MET A 17 10.59 2.24 23.56
CA MET A 17 10.10 2.32 22.19
C MET A 17 10.58 1.11 21.38
N PRO A 18 9.93 -0.07 21.54
CA PRO A 18 10.29 -1.22 20.73
C PRO A 18 10.12 -0.90 19.25
N ALA A 19 11.21 -1.02 18.49
CA ALA A 19 11.19 -0.83 17.05
C ALA A 19 10.23 -1.85 16.41
N ARG A 20 9.20 -1.35 15.71
CA ARG A 20 8.21 -2.19 15.04
C ARG A 20 8.51 -2.27 13.55
N THR A 21 8.89 -3.45 13.08
CA THR A 21 9.06 -3.71 11.64
C THR A 21 7.70 -3.94 10.99
N VAL A 22 7.35 -3.10 10.02
CA VAL A 22 6.14 -3.28 9.20
C VAL A 22 6.50 -4.09 7.96
N HIS A 23 6.03 -5.33 7.89
CA HIS A 23 6.24 -6.18 6.72
C HIS A 23 5.27 -5.83 5.58
N CYS A 24 5.82 -5.46 4.42
CA CYS A 24 5.07 -5.28 3.18
C CYS A 24 5.29 -6.50 2.28
N PHE A 25 4.34 -7.44 2.26
CA PHE A 25 4.43 -8.64 1.42
C PHE A 25 4.15 -8.33 -0.06
N SER A 26 4.87 -8.99 -0.97
CA SER A 26 4.63 -8.94 -2.43
C SER A 26 3.30 -9.58 -2.85
N ASN A 27 2.67 -10.38 -1.97
CA ASN A 27 1.34 -10.95 -2.17
C ASN A 27 0.20 -9.94 -1.93
N ASN A 28 0.51 -8.68 -1.64
CA ASN A 28 -0.51 -7.64 -1.74
C ASN A 28 -0.94 -7.53 -3.20
N LYS A 29 -2.25 -7.54 -3.45
CA LYS A 29 -2.81 -7.31 -4.79
C LYS A 29 -2.10 -6.10 -5.42
N PRO A 30 -1.42 -6.25 -6.56
CA PRO A 30 -0.50 -5.23 -7.09
C PRO A 30 -1.19 -3.94 -7.54
N TRP A 31 -2.52 -3.96 -7.67
CA TRP A 31 -3.36 -2.78 -7.89
C TRP A 31 -3.77 -2.06 -6.59
N ILE A 32 -3.30 -2.47 -5.41
CA ILE A 32 -3.56 -1.74 -4.15
C ILE A 32 -2.50 -0.66 -3.97
N THR A 33 -2.88 0.59 -4.21
CA THR A 33 -2.03 1.77 -4.01
C THR A 33 -2.08 2.30 -2.57
N SER A 34 -1.14 3.17 -2.20
CA SER A 34 -1.15 3.91 -0.93
C SER A 34 -2.45 4.69 -0.72
N ASP A 35 -2.95 5.31 -1.78
CA ASP A 35 -4.16 6.15 -1.75
C ASP A 35 -5.41 5.29 -1.51
N LEU A 36 -5.45 4.10 -2.10
CA LEU A 36 -6.52 3.14 -1.84
C LEU A 36 -6.50 2.67 -0.37
N LYS A 37 -5.32 2.44 0.20
CA LYS A 37 -5.16 2.14 1.64
C LYS A 37 -5.62 3.33 2.51
N ALA A 38 -5.29 4.55 2.14
CA ALA A 38 -5.74 5.75 2.85
C ALA A 38 -7.27 5.88 2.85
N LEU A 39 -7.93 5.61 1.71
CA LEU A 39 -9.40 5.59 1.60
C LEU A 39 -10.03 4.48 2.46
N LEU A 40 -9.43 3.28 2.50
CA LEU A 40 -9.88 2.20 3.37
C LEU A 40 -9.80 2.60 4.85
N ASN A 41 -8.71 3.25 5.27
CA ASN A 41 -8.56 3.76 6.62
C ASN A 41 -9.55 4.88 6.93
N LYS A 42 -9.82 5.77 5.97
CA LYS A 42 -10.83 6.82 6.09
C LYS A 42 -12.23 6.24 6.29
N ARG A 43 -12.58 5.18 5.55
CA ARG A 43 -13.85 4.46 5.71
C ARG A 43 -13.97 3.86 7.11
N LYS A 44 -12.90 3.22 7.61
CA LYS A 44 -12.86 2.69 8.99
C LYS A 44 -13.04 3.80 10.03
N LYS A 45 -12.47 4.99 9.80
CA LYS A 45 -12.65 6.15 10.69
C LYS A 45 -14.10 6.65 10.66
N ALA A 46 -14.69 6.85 9.48
CA ALA A 46 -16.08 7.29 9.32
C ALA A 46 -17.08 6.31 9.95
N PHE A 47 -16.84 5.00 9.78
CA PHE A 47 -17.65 3.97 10.43
C PHE A 47 -17.57 4.06 11.96
N ARG A 48 -16.35 4.21 12.52
CA ARG A 48 -16.15 4.36 13.97
C ARG A 48 -16.76 5.64 14.53
N SER A 49 -16.80 6.73 13.76
CA SER A 49 -17.41 7.99 14.18
C SER A 49 -18.93 8.03 14.00
N GLY A 50 -19.54 7.02 13.38
CA GLY A 50 -20.98 6.99 13.10
C GLY A 50 -21.45 7.98 12.02
N ASP A 51 -20.52 8.60 11.30
CA ASP A 51 -20.84 9.59 10.26
C ASP A 51 -21.28 8.88 8.97
N ARG A 52 -22.61 8.79 8.78
CA ARG A 52 -23.21 8.08 7.66
C ARG A 52 -22.99 8.76 6.30
N GLU A 53 -22.95 10.09 6.27
CA GLU A 53 -22.74 10.86 5.04
C GLU A 53 -21.29 10.72 4.56
N GLU A 54 -20.32 10.89 5.47
CA GLU A 54 -18.91 10.67 5.12
C GLU A 54 -18.67 9.20 4.78
N GLN A 55 -19.32 8.25 5.47
CA GLN A 55 -19.23 6.84 5.11
C GLN A 55 -19.73 6.57 3.69
N ARG A 56 -20.87 7.14 3.29
CA ARG A 56 -21.42 7.01 1.93
C ARG A 56 -20.49 7.61 0.89
N ARG A 57 -19.97 8.81 1.14
CA ARG A 57 -19.04 9.51 0.25
C ARG A 57 -17.73 8.76 0.07
N VAL A 58 -17.14 8.29 1.17
CA VAL A 58 -15.90 7.50 1.13
C VAL A 58 -16.12 6.16 0.43
N GLN A 59 -17.27 5.51 0.62
CA GLN A 59 -17.60 4.30 -0.12
C GLN A 59 -17.71 4.52 -1.62
N HIS A 60 -18.34 5.61 -2.07
CA HIS A 60 -18.41 5.95 -3.49
C HIS A 60 -17.01 6.13 -4.08
N LYS A 61 -16.19 6.98 -3.45
CA LYS A 61 -14.81 7.26 -3.89
C LYS A 61 -13.94 5.99 -3.87
N LEU A 62 -14.14 5.10 -2.90
CA LEU A 62 -13.43 3.82 -2.83
C LEU A 62 -13.75 2.91 -4.00
N ARG A 63 -15.02 2.84 -4.44
CA ARG A 63 -15.42 2.02 -5.62
C ARG A 63 -14.78 2.53 -6.90
N GLU A 64 -14.83 3.85 -7.09
CA GLU A 64 -14.24 4.52 -8.26
C GLU A 64 -12.72 4.27 -8.31
N MET A 65 -12.01 4.53 -7.21
CA MET A 65 -10.57 4.29 -7.12
C MET A 65 -10.20 2.82 -7.33
N LEU A 66 -11.00 1.89 -6.80
CA LEU A 66 -10.75 0.46 -7.00
C LEU A 66 -10.87 0.05 -8.48
N ARG A 67 -11.86 0.61 -9.19
CA ARG A 67 -12.02 0.40 -10.64
C ARG A 67 -10.81 0.95 -11.39
N THR A 68 -10.47 2.22 -11.17
CA THR A 68 -9.31 2.86 -11.83
C THR A 68 -8.00 2.12 -11.56
N CYS A 69 -7.76 1.68 -10.32
CA CYS A 69 -6.54 0.95 -9.98
C CYS A 69 -6.46 -0.41 -10.68
N LYS A 70 -7.59 -1.15 -10.75
CA LYS A 70 -7.66 -2.42 -11.48
C LYS A 70 -7.46 -2.20 -12.98
N ASP A 71 -8.15 -1.23 -13.58
CA ASP A 71 -8.06 -0.93 -15.01
C ASP A 71 -6.63 -0.54 -15.40
N ASN A 72 -5.98 0.31 -14.60
CA ASN A 72 -4.58 0.70 -14.83
C ASN A 72 -3.63 -0.50 -14.72
N TYR A 73 -3.88 -1.42 -13.78
CA TYR A 73 -3.08 -2.62 -13.66
C TYR A 73 -3.29 -3.56 -14.85
N SER A 74 -4.54 -3.77 -15.28
CA SER A 74 -4.87 -4.58 -16.47
C SER A 74 -4.20 -4.04 -17.73
N ARG A 75 -4.29 -2.72 -17.99
CA ARG A 75 -3.61 -2.08 -19.13
C ARG A 75 -2.09 -2.27 -19.09
N LYS A 76 -1.47 -2.13 -17.90
CA LYS A 76 -0.04 -2.39 -17.73
C LYS A 76 0.33 -3.83 -18.02
N LEU A 77 -0.53 -4.78 -17.64
CA LEU A 77 -0.30 -6.20 -17.90
C LEU A 77 -0.42 -6.52 -19.39
N GLU A 78 -1.46 -6.00 -20.06
CA GLU A 78 -1.66 -6.13 -21.50
C GLU A 78 -0.48 -5.53 -22.29
N ALA A 79 -0.03 -4.33 -21.93
CA ALA A 79 1.13 -3.70 -22.57
C ALA A 79 2.41 -4.54 -22.43
N LYS A 80 2.66 -5.13 -21.25
CA LYS A 80 3.79 -6.04 -21.04
C LYS A 80 3.68 -7.30 -21.87
N LEU A 81 2.47 -7.86 -22.00
CA LEU A 81 2.23 -9.05 -22.80
C LEU A 81 2.50 -8.77 -24.29
N GLN A 82 2.00 -7.65 -24.82
CA GLN A 82 2.24 -7.23 -26.21
C GLN A 82 3.72 -6.95 -26.48
N GLN A 83 4.43 -6.30 -25.55
CA GLN A 83 5.87 -6.09 -25.70
C GLN A 83 6.64 -7.41 -25.72
N ASN A 84 6.21 -8.38 -24.92
CA ASN A 84 6.85 -9.69 -24.84
C ASN A 84 6.59 -10.53 -26.10
N SER A 85 5.36 -10.50 -26.66
CA SER A 85 5.06 -11.19 -27.92
C SER A 85 5.86 -10.63 -29.10
N VAL A 86 6.00 -9.30 -29.21
CA VAL A 86 6.82 -8.64 -30.24
C VAL A 86 8.30 -9.06 -30.13
N ARG A 87 8.84 -9.14 -28.91
CA ARG A 87 10.23 -9.58 -28.69
C ARG A 87 10.46 -11.02 -29.16
N TYR A 88 9.53 -11.93 -28.87
CA TYR A 88 9.64 -13.32 -29.34
C TYR A 88 9.51 -13.44 -30.86
N ALA A 89 8.63 -12.64 -31.48
CA ALA A 89 8.51 -12.60 -32.94
C ALA A 89 9.80 -12.09 -33.62
N SER A 90 10.52 -11.14 -33.03
CA SER A 90 11.79 -10.61 -33.57
C SER A 90 13.02 -11.49 -33.33
N MET A 91 12.99 -12.42 -32.37
CA MET A 91 14.10 -13.36 -32.11
C MET A 91 14.00 -14.66 -32.93
N GLY A 92 12.89 -14.87 -33.65
CA GLY A 92 12.66 -16.02 -34.51
C GLY A 92 12.77 -15.73 -36.01
N ALA A 93 13.32 -14.57 -36.39
CA ALA A 93 13.56 -14.15 -37.78
C ALA A 93 15.06 -14.00 -38.05
#